data_AF-A0A7Y4TQL0-F1
#
_entry.id   AF-A0A7Y4TQL0-F1
#
_cell.length_a   1.000
_cell.length_b   1.000
_cell.length_c   1.000
_cell.angle_alpha   90.00
_cell.angle_beta   90.00
_cell.angle_gamma   90.00
#
_symmetry.space_group_name_H-M   'P 1'
#
loop_
_entity.id
_entity.type
_entity.pdbx_description
1 polymer ?
#
loop_
_entity_poly.entity_id
_entity_poly.type
_entity_poly.pdbx_seq_one_letter_code
_entity_poly.pdbx_strand_id
1 'polypeptide(L)'
;MKLIKKILGRLNGLYYPQEYLCLSEGSFEQPLSVYLIINGLIVEDITNHHNFVGYSPLIFALSSSPNLSHQTEQITLAFSAKALPLNERFIKKDAVALLIMKKIKEQTTGDKPIFYFEGMNGRHQFLSRFHQFINQLQNRLYQKRPGNVFLPGNLYKQVQIAYSIPRNISLITLRQDGKYNLFPTDLHGPVDENYYIISLRHEGKACAQVMNVKNILVSQVHSDLYKTVYSLGKNHMQDLKEKEKFPLTEQLSSHLQLPIPLSSVICRELELKDHFTHGIHRVMLFKTLYQQELQPRASTLAHIHNAYASWRHINRLKGNYLMR
;
A
#
# COMPACT_ATOMS: atom_id res chain seq x y z
N MET A 1 -12.78 31.02 8.74
CA MET A 1 -12.17 29.73 8.30
C MET A 1 -11.63 28.84 9.44
N LYS A 2 -10.90 29.37 10.45
CA LYS A 2 -10.34 28.53 11.54
C LYS A 2 -11.41 27.86 12.43
N LEU A 3 -12.52 28.55 12.72
CA LEU A 3 -13.62 28.02 13.52
C LEU A 3 -14.34 26.86 12.83
N ILE A 4 -14.69 27.00 11.55
CA ILE A 4 -15.31 25.95 10.73
C ILE A 4 -14.41 24.71 10.68
N LYS A 5 -13.10 24.89 10.47
CA LYS A 5 -12.14 23.78 10.49
C LYS A 5 -12.11 23.06 11.84
N LYS A 6 -12.16 23.81 12.95
CA LYS A 6 -12.20 23.25 14.30
C LYS A 6 -13.49 22.47 14.58
N ILE A 7 -14.63 22.97 14.11
CA ILE A 7 -15.93 22.31 14.24
C ILE A 7 -15.95 21.01 13.41
N LEU A 8 -15.60 21.10 12.12
CA LEU A 8 -15.53 19.92 11.24
C LEU A 8 -14.55 18.87 11.79
N GLY A 9 -13.41 19.30 12.33
CA GLY A 9 -12.43 18.42 12.95
C GLY A 9 -12.93 17.72 14.22
N ARG A 10 -13.88 18.30 14.96
CA ARG A 10 -14.52 17.64 16.12
C ARG A 10 -15.64 16.68 15.72
N LEU A 11 -16.27 16.90 14.56
CA LEU A 11 -17.41 16.13 14.06
C LEU A 11 -17.01 15.06 13.03
N ASN A 12 -15.72 14.85 12.79
CA ASN A 12 -15.24 13.93 11.76
C ASN A 12 -15.30 12.45 12.17
N GLY A 13 -15.60 12.15 13.43
CA GLY A 13 -15.69 10.78 13.96
C GLY A 13 -14.37 10.02 14.04
N LEU A 14 -13.24 10.71 13.86
CA LEU A 14 -11.91 10.12 13.91
C LEU A 14 -11.34 10.25 15.33
N TYR A 15 -10.87 9.13 15.87
CA TYR A 15 -10.19 9.12 17.17
C TYR A 15 -8.74 9.60 17.05
N TYR A 16 -8.07 9.22 15.95
CA TYR A 16 -6.68 9.54 15.70
C TYR A 16 -6.52 10.74 14.76
N PRO A 17 -5.67 11.73 15.11
CA PRO A 17 -5.50 12.95 14.32
C PRO A 17 -4.62 12.76 13.06
N GLN A 18 -3.71 11.78 13.07
CA GLN A 18 -2.85 11.46 11.93
C GLN A 18 -3.66 10.67 10.91
N GLU A 19 -3.51 10.95 9.61
CA GLU A 19 -4.26 10.27 8.56
C GLU A 19 -3.83 8.81 8.38
N TYR A 20 -2.51 8.58 8.42
CA TYR A 20 -1.90 7.26 8.38
C TYR A 20 -1.18 7.00 9.70
N LEU A 21 -1.53 5.91 10.37
CA LEU A 21 -0.89 5.49 11.62
C LEU A 21 0.14 4.42 11.32
N CYS A 22 1.36 4.62 11.81
CA CYS A 22 2.38 3.58 11.79
C CYS A 22 2.05 2.50 12.82
N LEU A 23 2.52 1.29 12.54
CA LEU A 23 2.41 0.14 13.43
C LEU A 23 3.54 -0.85 13.13
N SER A 24 3.81 -1.75 14.06
CA SER A 24 4.63 -2.93 13.81
C SER A 24 3.75 -4.07 13.24
N GLU A 25 4.08 -4.55 12.04
CA GLU A 25 3.40 -5.70 11.43
C GLU A 25 3.55 -6.91 12.37
N GLY A 26 2.46 -7.67 12.56
CA GLY A 26 2.44 -8.87 13.40
C GLY A 26 1.61 -8.81 14.70
N SER A 27 0.87 -7.72 14.98
CA SER A 27 0.20 -7.54 16.29
C SER A 27 -1.23 -6.99 16.24
N PHE A 28 -1.93 -7.16 15.13
CA PHE A 28 -3.37 -6.88 15.10
C PHE A 28 -4.17 -8.07 15.61
N GLU A 29 -4.80 -7.90 16.77
CA GLU A 29 -5.85 -8.79 17.24
C GLU A 29 -7.03 -8.73 16.25
N GLN A 30 -7.44 -9.86 15.67
CA GLN A 30 -8.55 -9.92 14.71
C GLN A 30 -8.37 -8.91 13.54
N PRO A 31 -7.36 -9.11 12.67
CA PRO A 31 -7.24 -8.33 11.45
C PRO A 31 -8.43 -8.61 10.53
N LEU A 32 -8.68 -7.69 9.58
CA LEU A 32 -9.65 -7.97 8.52
C LEU A 32 -9.04 -8.98 7.54
N SER A 33 -9.85 -9.92 7.08
CA SER A 33 -9.58 -10.75 5.91
C SER A 33 -10.18 -10.12 4.65
N VAL A 34 -9.60 -10.41 3.50
CA VAL A 34 -10.04 -9.92 2.20
C VAL A 34 -10.46 -11.08 1.32
N TYR A 35 -11.71 -11.07 0.88
CA TYR A 35 -12.28 -12.11 0.04
C TYR A 35 -12.54 -11.58 -1.37
N LEU A 36 -12.20 -12.40 -2.35
CA LEU A 36 -12.54 -12.18 -3.75
C LEU A 36 -13.97 -12.66 -4.00
N ILE A 37 -14.80 -11.77 -4.54
CA ILE A 37 -16.18 -12.06 -4.91
C ILE A 37 -16.34 -11.92 -6.42
N ILE A 38 -16.80 -12.98 -7.07
CA ILE A 38 -17.10 -13.01 -8.51
C ILE A 38 -18.53 -13.51 -8.68
N ASN A 39 -19.33 -12.81 -9.49
CA ASN A 39 -20.74 -13.16 -9.75
C ASN A 39 -21.59 -13.37 -8.47
N GLY A 40 -21.22 -12.68 -7.38
CA GLY A 40 -21.90 -12.77 -6.09
C GLY A 40 -21.52 -13.98 -5.23
N LEU A 41 -20.56 -14.80 -5.65
CA LEU A 41 -20.00 -15.90 -4.88
C LEU A 41 -18.65 -15.53 -4.26
N ILE A 42 -18.41 -16.01 -3.05
CA ILE A 42 -17.10 -15.91 -2.39
C ILE A 42 -16.19 -16.96 -3.00
N VAL A 43 -15.21 -16.56 -3.82
CA VAL A 43 -14.39 -17.53 -4.57
C VAL A 43 -13.06 -17.84 -3.90
N GLU A 44 -12.49 -16.89 -3.16
CA GLU A 44 -11.15 -17.04 -2.60
C GLU A 44 -10.91 -16.08 -1.43
N ASP A 45 -10.10 -16.51 -0.45
CA ASP A 45 -9.47 -15.62 0.53
C ASP A 45 -8.15 -15.10 -0.06
N ILE A 46 -8.12 -13.82 -0.40
CA ILE A 46 -6.97 -13.15 -1.00
C ILE A 46 -6.25 -12.24 -0.01
N THR A 47 -6.42 -12.42 1.30
CA THR A 47 -5.84 -11.54 2.34
C THR A 47 -4.34 -11.29 2.14
N ASN A 48 -3.60 -12.29 1.65
CA ASN A 48 -2.16 -12.21 1.38
C ASN A 48 -1.81 -12.19 -0.12
N HIS A 49 -2.82 -12.19 -1.00
CA HIS A 49 -2.66 -12.35 -2.45
C HIS A 49 -3.16 -11.11 -3.21
N HIS A 50 -2.98 -9.93 -2.62
CA HIS A 50 -3.40 -8.67 -3.23
C HIS A 50 -2.45 -7.53 -2.87
N ASN A 51 -1.97 -6.81 -3.88
CA ASN A 51 -1.05 -5.70 -3.71
C ASN A 51 -1.75 -4.39 -4.01
N PHE A 52 -1.70 -3.45 -3.07
CA PHE A 52 -2.19 -2.10 -3.30
C PHE A 52 -1.11 -1.27 -3.99
N VAL A 53 -1.33 -0.86 -5.23
CA VAL A 53 -0.29 -0.32 -6.12
C VAL A 53 -0.67 1.03 -6.76
N GLY A 54 -1.68 1.72 -6.23
CA GLY A 54 -2.02 3.07 -6.69
C GLY A 54 -3.20 3.64 -5.93
N TYR A 55 -3.20 4.93 -5.63
CA TYR A 55 -4.30 5.60 -4.91
C TYR A 55 -4.99 6.70 -5.72
N SER A 56 -4.48 7.06 -6.91
CA SER A 56 -5.15 7.98 -7.83
C SER A 56 -4.92 7.58 -9.30
N PRO A 57 -5.75 6.69 -9.86
CA PRO A 57 -6.90 6.02 -9.23
C PRO A 57 -6.47 4.90 -8.28
N LEU A 58 -7.43 4.29 -7.57
CA LEU A 58 -7.17 3.12 -6.72
C LEU A 58 -6.79 1.93 -7.61
N ILE A 59 -5.62 1.32 -7.42
CA ILE A 59 -5.17 0.17 -8.21
C ILE A 59 -4.76 -0.98 -7.29
N PHE A 60 -5.30 -2.17 -7.56
CA PHE A 60 -4.80 -3.42 -6.98
C PHE A 60 -4.21 -4.32 -8.07
N ALA A 61 -3.11 -4.99 -7.73
CA ALA A 61 -2.57 -6.10 -8.52
C ALA A 61 -2.85 -7.42 -7.81
N LEU A 62 -3.42 -8.37 -8.54
CA LEU A 62 -3.73 -9.72 -8.07
C LEU A 62 -2.94 -10.71 -8.92
N SER A 63 -2.29 -11.68 -8.27
CA SER A 63 -1.67 -12.81 -8.95
C SER A 63 -2.74 -13.70 -9.59
N SER A 64 -2.34 -14.51 -10.57
CA SER A 64 -3.24 -15.48 -11.18
C SER A 64 -3.85 -16.38 -10.09
N SER A 65 -5.17 -16.48 -10.10
CA SER A 65 -5.93 -17.45 -9.32
C SER A 65 -6.70 -18.34 -10.30
N PRO A 66 -6.95 -19.62 -9.99
CA PRO A 66 -7.84 -20.47 -10.79
C PRO A 66 -9.22 -19.82 -11.04
N ASN A 67 -9.64 -18.93 -10.13
CA ASN A 67 -10.92 -18.22 -10.21
C ASN A 67 -10.86 -16.92 -11.03
N LEU A 68 -9.66 -16.42 -11.35
CA LEU A 68 -9.47 -15.23 -12.16
C LEU A 68 -9.08 -15.63 -13.58
N SER A 69 -10.02 -15.46 -14.51
CA SER A 69 -9.80 -15.71 -15.93
C SER A 69 -9.55 -14.43 -16.72
N HIS A 70 -9.01 -14.57 -17.93
CA HIS A 70 -8.91 -13.49 -18.92
C HIS A 70 -10.24 -12.80 -19.21
N GLN A 71 -11.38 -13.45 -18.98
CA GLN A 71 -12.72 -12.90 -19.20
C GLN A 71 -13.27 -12.14 -17.99
N THR A 72 -12.57 -12.16 -16.85
CA THR A 72 -13.00 -11.46 -15.65
C THR A 72 -12.76 -9.97 -15.82
N GLU A 73 -13.82 -9.21 -16.10
CA GLU A 73 -13.74 -7.76 -16.29
C GLU A 73 -14.01 -6.96 -15.00
N GLN A 74 -14.75 -7.55 -14.05
CA GLN A 74 -15.12 -6.88 -12.82
C GLN A 74 -15.05 -7.85 -11.65
N ILE A 75 -14.53 -7.37 -10.53
CA ILE A 75 -14.47 -8.11 -9.27
C ILE A 75 -15.02 -7.26 -8.13
N THR A 76 -15.33 -7.91 -7.02
CA THR A 76 -15.59 -7.23 -5.75
C THR A 76 -14.66 -7.79 -4.68
N LEU A 77 -14.02 -6.91 -3.92
CA LEU A 77 -13.25 -7.28 -2.74
C LEU A 77 -14.08 -7.01 -1.50
N ALA A 78 -14.28 -8.02 -0.67
CA ALA A 78 -15.01 -7.93 0.58
C ALA A 78 -14.03 -8.02 1.76
N PHE A 79 -14.03 -7.00 2.62
CA PHE A 79 -13.19 -6.93 3.81
C PHE A 79 -14.05 -7.29 5.02
N SER A 80 -13.70 -8.37 5.72
CA SER A 80 -14.52 -8.95 6.80
C SER A 80 -13.68 -9.18 8.05
N ALA A 81 -14.29 -8.98 9.22
CA ALA A 81 -13.70 -9.37 10.51
C ALA A 81 -14.01 -10.83 10.88
N LYS A 82 -14.83 -11.51 10.07
CA LYS A 82 -15.23 -12.90 10.24
C LYS A 82 -14.78 -13.70 9.02
N ALA A 83 -14.44 -14.97 9.25
CA ALA A 83 -14.22 -15.91 8.15
C ALA A 83 -15.48 -16.01 7.29
N LEU A 84 -15.33 -15.88 5.98
CA LEU A 84 -16.41 -16.06 5.02
C LEU A 84 -16.23 -17.43 4.33
N PRO A 85 -17.27 -18.27 4.30
CA PRO A 85 -17.19 -19.58 3.66
C PRO A 85 -17.06 -19.46 2.14
N LEU A 86 -16.14 -20.22 1.55
CA LEU A 86 -15.93 -20.24 0.10
C LEU A 86 -17.08 -20.95 -0.61
N ASN A 87 -17.30 -20.55 -1.87
CA ASN A 87 -18.37 -21.00 -2.76
C ASN A 87 -19.80 -20.70 -2.27
N GLU A 88 -19.94 -19.90 -1.21
CA GLU A 88 -21.24 -19.41 -0.77
C GLU A 88 -21.61 -18.07 -1.38
N ARG A 89 -22.91 -17.78 -1.40
CA ARG A 89 -23.44 -16.49 -1.85
C ARG A 89 -23.05 -15.40 -0.85
N PHE A 90 -22.37 -14.38 -1.34
CA PHE A 90 -21.93 -13.27 -0.53
C PHE A 90 -23.11 -12.45 0.01
N ILE A 91 -23.17 -12.28 1.32
CA ILE A 91 -24.14 -11.40 2.00
C ILE A 91 -23.44 -10.13 2.46
N LYS A 92 -23.87 -8.99 1.93
CA LYS A 92 -23.24 -7.67 2.17
C LYS A 92 -23.09 -7.28 3.65
N LYS A 93 -23.95 -7.81 4.54
CA LYS A 93 -23.92 -7.51 5.97
C LYS A 93 -22.69 -8.08 6.68
N ASP A 94 -22.06 -9.10 6.10
CA ASP A 94 -20.93 -9.80 6.71
C ASP A 94 -19.61 -9.08 6.42
N ALA A 95 -19.59 -8.10 5.51
CA ALA A 95 -18.43 -7.28 5.22
C ALA A 95 -18.45 -5.94 5.96
N VAL A 96 -17.31 -5.59 6.55
CA VAL A 96 -17.03 -4.27 7.11
C VAL A 96 -16.77 -3.26 6.00
N ALA A 97 -16.16 -3.69 4.88
CA ALA A 97 -15.98 -2.87 3.69
C ALA A 97 -16.05 -3.66 2.38
N LEU A 98 -16.34 -2.93 1.29
CA LEU A 98 -16.47 -3.46 -0.06
C LEU A 98 -15.78 -2.52 -1.05
N LEU A 99 -15.02 -3.10 -1.99
CA LEU A 99 -14.50 -2.43 -3.17
C LEU A 99 -15.03 -3.11 -4.43
N ILE A 100 -15.65 -2.35 -5.32
CA ILE A 100 -16.01 -2.79 -6.67
C ILE A 100 -14.91 -2.32 -7.60
N MET A 101 -14.37 -3.22 -8.40
CA MET A 101 -13.20 -2.94 -9.23
C MET A 101 -13.37 -3.45 -10.66
N LYS A 102 -12.88 -2.69 -11.63
CA LYS A 102 -12.80 -3.06 -13.05
C LYS A 102 -11.39 -3.45 -13.42
N LYS A 103 -11.21 -4.47 -14.26
CA LYS A 103 -9.90 -4.79 -14.82
C LYS A 103 -9.44 -3.64 -15.72
N ILE A 104 -8.16 -3.33 -15.66
CA ILE A 104 -7.54 -2.28 -16.49
C ILE A 104 -6.37 -2.80 -17.32
N LYS A 105 -5.71 -3.85 -16.86
CA LYS A 105 -4.58 -4.45 -17.56
C LYS A 105 -4.40 -5.88 -17.12
N GLU A 106 -3.90 -6.67 -18.04
CA GLU A 106 -3.31 -7.97 -17.79
C GLU A 106 -1.86 -7.94 -18.25
N GLN A 107 -0.99 -8.63 -17.51
CA GLN A 107 0.42 -8.75 -17.82
C GLN A 107 0.85 -10.19 -17.59
N THR A 108 1.37 -10.84 -18.61
CA THR A 108 1.81 -12.24 -18.52
C THR A 108 3.27 -12.28 -18.09
N THR A 109 3.56 -13.01 -17.02
CA THR A 109 4.91 -13.15 -16.46
C THR A 109 5.23 -14.63 -16.24
N GLY A 110 6.05 -15.22 -17.11
CA GLY A 110 6.19 -16.68 -17.15
C GLY A 110 4.84 -17.34 -17.46
N ASP A 111 4.43 -18.30 -16.62
CA ASP A 111 3.22 -19.11 -16.85
C ASP A 111 1.94 -18.53 -16.22
N LYS A 112 2.05 -17.46 -15.42
CA LYS A 112 0.93 -16.92 -14.64
C LYS A 112 0.64 -15.46 -15.00
N PRO A 113 -0.60 -15.09 -15.35
CA PRO A 113 -0.97 -13.71 -15.57
C PRO A 113 -1.07 -12.93 -14.25
N ILE A 114 -0.76 -11.64 -14.32
CA ILE A 114 -1.01 -10.65 -13.27
C ILE A 114 -2.15 -9.76 -13.75
N PHE A 115 -3.18 -9.64 -12.92
CA PHE A 115 -4.34 -8.82 -13.22
C PHE A 115 -4.31 -7.52 -12.41
N TYR A 116 -4.49 -6.41 -13.10
CA TYR A 116 -4.57 -5.09 -12.50
C TYR A 116 -6.01 -4.60 -12.56
N PHE A 117 -6.52 -4.16 -11.42
CA PHE A 117 -7.88 -3.67 -11.26
C PHE A 117 -7.90 -2.24 -10.72
N GLU A 118 -8.76 -1.41 -11.28
CA GLU A 118 -9.04 -0.05 -10.82
C GLU A 118 -10.31 -0.01 -9.97
N GLY A 119 -10.27 0.69 -8.84
CA GLY A 119 -11.43 0.90 -7.98
C GLY A 119 -12.49 1.79 -8.63
N MET A 120 -13.70 1.26 -8.79
CA MET A 120 -14.86 2.01 -9.28
C MET A 120 -15.65 2.62 -8.12
N ASN A 121 -15.85 1.85 -7.06
CA ASN A 121 -16.67 2.26 -5.93
C ASN A 121 -16.28 1.53 -4.63
N GLY A 122 -16.35 2.24 -3.51
CA GLY A 122 -16.01 1.77 -2.18
C GLY A 122 -17.11 2.11 -1.17
N ARG A 123 -17.39 1.16 -0.27
CA ARG A 123 -18.32 1.33 0.85
C ARG A 123 -17.70 0.71 2.10
N HIS A 124 -17.81 1.37 3.24
CA HIS A 124 -17.29 0.84 4.50
C HIS A 124 -18.15 1.26 5.69
N GLN A 125 -18.03 0.49 6.76
CA GLN A 125 -18.66 0.70 8.05
C GLN A 125 -17.69 1.28 9.09
N PHE A 126 -16.47 1.67 8.68
CA PHE A 126 -15.48 2.24 9.61
C PHE A 126 -15.97 3.50 10.34
N LEU A 127 -16.78 4.30 9.65
CA LEU A 127 -17.35 5.55 10.15
C LEU A 127 -18.84 5.60 9.80
N SER A 128 -19.64 6.29 10.60
CA SER A 128 -21.06 6.52 10.30
C SER A 128 -21.23 7.31 8.99
N ARG A 129 -22.41 7.23 8.35
CA ARG A 129 -22.70 8.00 7.13
C ARG A 129 -22.53 9.51 7.34
N PHE A 130 -22.90 10.01 8.52
CA PHE A 130 -22.71 11.40 8.91
C PHE A 130 -21.21 11.76 8.96
N HIS A 131 -20.39 10.98 9.67
CA HIS A 131 -18.95 11.21 9.74
C HIS A 131 -18.26 11.11 8.38
N GLN A 132 -18.69 10.17 7.52
CA GLN A 132 -18.19 10.07 6.15
C GLN A 132 -18.51 11.34 5.34
N PHE A 133 -19.71 11.89 5.49
CA PHE A 133 -20.10 13.15 4.83
C PHE A 133 -19.25 14.34 5.31
N ILE A 134 -19.05 14.47 6.63
CA ILE A 134 -18.19 15.51 7.21
C ILE A 134 -16.75 15.40 6.68
N ASN A 135 -16.19 14.19 6.64
CA ASN A 135 -14.85 13.95 6.09
C ASN A 135 -14.74 14.32 4.61
N GLN A 136 -15.76 14.00 3.79
CA GLN A 136 -15.79 14.39 2.39
C GLN A 136 -15.83 15.91 2.21
N LEU A 137 -16.62 16.61 3.03
CA LEU A 137 -16.67 18.07 3.01
C LEU A 137 -15.31 18.66 3.42
N GLN A 138 -14.69 18.14 4.48
CA GLN A 138 -13.37 18.56 4.93
C GLN A 138 -12.31 18.32 3.83
N ASN A 139 -12.32 17.16 3.18
CA ASN A 139 -11.40 16.85 2.08
C ASN A 139 -11.54 17.88 0.94
N ARG A 140 -12.77 18.13 0.47
CA ARG A 140 -13.06 19.11 -0.60
C ARG A 140 -12.59 20.53 -0.27
N LEU A 141 -12.75 20.95 0.98
CA LEU A 141 -12.43 22.31 1.41
C LEU A 141 -10.93 22.53 1.66
N TYR A 142 -10.22 21.50 2.15
CA TYR A 142 -8.89 21.71 2.74
C TYR A 142 -7.74 20.92 2.08
N GLN A 143 -8.00 19.94 1.21
CA GLN A 143 -6.94 19.17 0.54
C GLN A 143 -6.49 19.76 -0.81
N LYS A 144 -7.10 20.86 -1.29
CA LYS A 144 -6.63 21.61 -2.46
C LYS A 144 -5.39 22.47 -2.13
N ARG A 145 -4.29 21.84 -1.73
CA ARG A 145 -2.99 22.49 -1.49
C ARG A 145 -2.00 22.09 -2.59
N PRO A 146 -1.12 23.01 -3.04
CA PRO A 146 -0.04 22.65 -3.96
C PRO A 146 0.76 21.45 -3.42
N GLY A 147 0.95 20.43 -4.25
CA GLY A 147 1.68 19.19 -3.90
C GLY A 147 0.83 18.06 -3.29
N ASN A 148 -0.42 18.33 -2.90
CA ASN A 148 -1.34 17.28 -2.43
C ASN A 148 -2.18 16.73 -3.59
N VAL A 149 -2.31 15.41 -3.64
CA VAL A 149 -3.21 14.73 -4.59
C VAL A 149 -4.61 14.75 -3.99
N PHE A 150 -5.50 15.54 -4.60
CA PHE A 150 -6.90 15.54 -4.22
C PHE A 150 -7.57 14.24 -4.67
N LEU A 151 -8.29 13.57 -3.76
CA LEU A 151 -9.00 12.32 -4.05
C LEU A 151 -10.50 12.61 -4.25
N PRO A 152 -10.99 12.73 -5.50
CA PRO A 152 -12.35 13.15 -5.76
C PRO A 152 -13.39 12.08 -5.42
N GLY A 153 -14.60 12.55 -5.07
CA GLY A 153 -15.80 11.70 -4.98
C GLY A 153 -15.66 10.52 -4.02
N ASN A 154 -15.78 9.31 -4.56
CA ASN A 154 -15.73 8.07 -3.80
C ASN A 154 -14.29 7.56 -3.58
N LEU A 155 -13.29 8.09 -4.30
CA LEU A 155 -11.91 7.60 -4.24
C LEU A 155 -11.32 7.66 -2.83
N TYR A 156 -11.64 8.71 -2.06
CA TYR A 156 -11.17 8.80 -0.67
C TYR A 156 -11.62 7.62 0.20
N LYS A 157 -12.87 7.14 0.02
CA LYS A 157 -13.38 5.96 0.72
C LYS A 157 -12.67 4.70 0.26
N GLN A 158 -12.36 4.60 -1.03
CA GLN A 158 -11.64 3.45 -1.57
C GLN A 158 -10.24 3.35 -0.97
N VAL A 159 -9.54 4.47 -0.85
CA VAL A 159 -8.22 4.55 -0.20
C VAL A 159 -8.31 4.19 1.27
N GLN A 160 -9.33 4.69 1.99
CA GLN A 160 -9.59 4.28 3.39
C GLN A 160 -9.75 2.76 3.55
N ILE A 161 -10.38 2.10 2.57
CA ILE A 161 -10.56 0.64 2.55
C ILE A 161 -9.25 -0.07 2.18
N ALA A 162 -8.52 0.41 1.18
CA ALA A 162 -7.26 -0.20 0.81
C ALA A 162 -6.24 -0.20 1.95
N TYR A 163 -6.24 0.84 2.78
CA TYR A 163 -5.43 0.95 4.00
C TYR A 163 -6.13 0.44 5.27
N SER A 164 -7.18 -0.39 5.16
CA SER A 164 -7.70 -1.15 6.31
C SER A 164 -6.94 -2.47 6.53
N ILE A 165 -6.13 -2.88 5.56
CA ILE A 165 -5.11 -3.92 5.73
C ILE A 165 -3.77 -3.20 5.90
N PRO A 166 -2.93 -3.60 6.87
CA PRO A 166 -1.61 -3.03 7.04
C PRO A 166 -0.82 -3.05 5.73
N ARG A 167 -0.30 -1.89 5.32
CA ARG A 167 0.60 -1.79 4.16
C ARG A 167 2.01 -1.59 4.65
N ASN A 168 2.88 -2.53 4.28
CA ASN A 168 4.28 -2.47 4.64
C ASN A 168 4.94 -1.27 4.00
N ILE A 169 5.82 -0.64 4.77
CA ILE A 169 6.64 0.45 4.30
C ILE A 169 8.05 -0.09 4.13
N SER A 170 8.48 -0.23 2.89
CA SER A 170 9.85 -0.59 2.55
C SER A 170 10.64 0.64 2.12
N LEU A 171 11.96 0.54 2.23
CA LEU A 171 12.91 1.48 1.62
C LEU A 171 13.40 0.93 0.29
N ILE A 172 13.49 1.79 -0.72
CA ILE A 172 14.16 1.50 -1.99
C ILE A 172 15.54 2.14 -1.96
N THR A 173 16.58 1.32 -2.09
CA THR A 173 17.95 1.77 -2.34
C THR A 173 18.27 1.63 -3.82
N LEU A 174 18.83 2.68 -4.41
CA LEU A 174 19.40 2.66 -5.75
C LEU A 174 20.75 3.33 -5.80
N ARG A 175 21.55 2.99 -6.82
CA ARG A 175 22.88 3.56 -7.08
C ARG A 175 23.01 3.95 -8.55
N GLN A 176 23.57 5.13 -8.80
CA GLN A 176 24.01 5.58 -10.12
C GLN A 176 25.27 6.43 -9.97
N ASP A 177 26.31 6.12 -10.74
CA ASP A 177 27.56 6.89 -10.81
C ASP A 177 28.19 7.17 -9.43
N GLY A 178 28.21 6.15 -8.57
CA GLY A 178 28.73 6.23 -7.20
C GLY A 178 27.82 6.94 -6.20
N LYS A 179 26.72 7.55 -6.65
CA LYS A 179 25.71 8.22 -5.81
C LYS A 179 24.51 7.32 -5.56
N TYR A 180 23.78 7.63 -4.50
CA TYR A 180 22.68 6.83 -3.99
C TYR A 180 21.39 7.63 -3.83
N ASN A 181 20.27 6.95 -3.86
CA ASN A 181 19.04 7.46 -3.27
C ASN A 181 18.41 6.38 -2.38
N LEU A 182 17.73 6.82 -1.33
CA LEU A 182 17.02 5.98 -0.39
C LEU A 182 15.69 6.65 -0.04
N PHE A 183 14.57 6.01 -0.39
CA PHE A 183 13.25 6.57 -0.15
C PHE A 183 12.22 5.50 0.20
N PRO A 184 11.20 5.83 1.00
CA PRO A 184 10.17 4.87 1.40
C PRO A 184 9.11 4.67 0.33
N THR A 185 8.50 3.50 0.28
CA THR A 185 7.26 3.25 -0.47
C THR A 185 6.40 2.27 0.30
N ASP A 186 5.09 2.39 0.13
CA ASP A 186 4.03 1.54 0.68
C ASP A 186 3.14 0.93 -0.42
N LEU A 187 3.34 1.35 -1.67
CA LEU A 187 2.59 0.89 -2.83
C LEU A 187 3.36 -0.21 -3.56
N HIS A 188 3.54 -1.34 -2.89
CA HIS A 188 4.35 -2.42 -3.40
C HIS A 188 3.99 -3.77 -2.76
N GLY A 189 4.52 -4.84 -3.33
CA GLY A 189 4.48 -6.16 -2.71
C GLY A 189 4.86 -7.29 -3.68
N PRO A 190 5.10 -8.49 -3.15
CA PRO A 190 5.39 -9.66 -3.97
C PRO A 190 4.13 -10.10 -4.72
N VAL A 191 4.30 -10.49 -5.97
CA VAL A 191 3.25 -11.17 -6.75
C VAL A 191 3.31 -12.66 -6.45
N ASP A 192 4.52 -13.20 -6.51
CA ASP A 192 4.90 -14.56 -6.18
C ASP A 192 6.38 -14.57 -5.75
N GLU A 193 7.02 -15.74 -5.77
CA GLU A 193 8.44 -15.90 -5.42
C GLU A 193 9.39 -15.23 -6.41
N ASN A 194 8.98 -15.09 -7.68
CA ASN A 194 9.81 -14.62 -8.78
C ASN A 194 9.55 -13.17 -9.16
N TYR A 195 8.38 -12.63 -8.84
CA TYR A 195 7.96 -11.32 -9.29
C TYR A 195 7.51 -10.40 -8.15
N TYR A 196 7.80 -9.12 -8.32
CA TYR A 196 7.50 -8.06 -7.37
C TYR A 196 6.93 -6.85 -8.10
N ILE A 197 5.95 -6.18 -7.49
CA ILE A 197 5.39 -4.95 -8.06
C ILE A 197 5.69 -3.77 -7.14
N ILE A 198 6.06 -2.66 -7.76
CA ILE A 198 6.21 -1.36 -7.11
C ILE A 198 5.49 -0.32 -7.94
N SER A 199 4.85 0.63 -7.27
CA SER A 199 4.27 1.79 -7.90
C SER A 199 4.85 3.08 -7.34
N LEU A 200 5.22 4.00 -8.23
CA LEU A 200 5.72 5.33 -7.89
C LEU A 200 4.94 6.40 -8.65
N ARG A 201 4.92 7.64 -8.15
CA ARG A 201 4.37 8.77 -8.91
C ARG A 201 5.18 8.98 -10.19
N HIS A 202 4.54 8.99 -11.35
CA HIS A 202 5.28 9.00 -12.62
C HIS A 202 6.05 10.31 -12.88
N GLU A 203 5.64 11.43 -12.27
CA GLU A 203 6.34 12.73 -12.36
C GLU A 203 7.43 12.90 -11.29
N GLY A 204 7.59 11.93 -10.38
CA GLY A 204 8.58 12.00 -9.30
C GLY A 204 9.99 11.67 -9.78
N LYS A 205 11.00 12.34 -9.22
CA LYS A 205 12.42 12.05 -9.51
C LYS A 205 12.77 10.59 -9.20
N ALA A 206 12.26 10.05 -8.09
CA ALA A 206 12.45 8.65 -7.72
C ALA A 206 11.97 7.68 -8.81
N CYS A 207 10.85 7.96 -9.48
CA CYS A 207 10.37 7.12 -10.58
C CYS A 207 11.34 7.13 -11.76
N ALA A 208 11.79 8.32 -12.18
CA ALA A 208 12.78 8.45 -13.26
C ALA A 208 14.11 7.76 -12.92
N GLN A 209 14.57 7.88 -11.68
CA GLN A 209 15.79 7.22 -11.19
C GLN A 209 15.67 5.70 -11.25
N VAL A 210 14.57 5.12 -10.76
CA VAL A 210 14.33 3.67 -10.83
C VAL A 210 14.27 3.17 -12.28
N MET A 211 13.58 3.91 -13.16
CA MET A 211 13.50 3.58 -14.59
C MET A 211 14.89 3.60 -15.27
N ASN A 212 15.77 4.49 -14.82
CA ASN A 212 17.12 4.61 -15.37
C ASN A 212 18.04 3.48 -14.90
N VAL A 213 18.10 3.22 -13.58
CA VAL A 213 19.02 2.23 -13.00
C VAL A 213 18.55 0.78 -13.20
N LYS A 214 17.24 0.56 -13.29
CA LYS A 214 16.52 -0.73 -13.46
C LYS A 214 16.74 -1.77 -12.36
N ASN A 215 17.88 -1.76 -11.69
CA ASN A 215 18.22 -2.64 -10.59
C ASN A 215 18.13 -1.88 -9.26
N ILE A 216 17.36 -2.41 -8.32
CA ILE A 216 17.11 -1.78 -7.03
C ILE A 216 17.13 -2.82 -5.90
N LEU A 217 17.37 -2.33 -4.69
CA LEU A 217 17.20 -3.09 -3.47
C LEU A 217 15.95 -2.57 -2.74
N VAL A 218 15.03 -3.47 -2.40
CA VAL A 218 13.87 -3.18 -1.55
C VAL A 218 14.07 -3.83 -0.19
N SER A 219 14.02 -3.01 0.86
CA SER A 219 14.25 -3.46 2.22
C SER A 219 13.06 -3.13 3.11
N GLN A 220 12.44 -4.14 3.71
CA GLN A 220 11.57 -3.95 4.86
C GLN A 220 12.43 -3.67 6.08
N VAL A 221 12.05 -2.69 6.89
CA VAL A 221 12.84 -2.25 8.05
C VAL A 221 12.09 -2.45 9.35
N HIS A 222 12.84 -2.51 10.45
CA HIS A 222 12.29 -2.63 11.78
C HIS A 222 11.34 -1.45 12.09
N SER A 223 10.25 -1.74 12.79
CA SER A 223 9.22 -0.76 13.11
C SER A 223 9.73 0.45 13.93
N ASP A 224 10.77 0.28 14.73
CA ASP A 224 11.43 1.35 15.50
C ASP A 224 12.02 2.47 14.63
N LEU A 225 12.32 2.20 13.35
CA LEU A 225 12.84 3.20 12.42
C LEU A 225 11.76 4.10 11.79
N TYR A 226 10.49 4.03 12.23
CA TYR A 226 9.39 4.77 11.61
C TYR A 226 9.64 6.29 11.43
N LYS A 227 10.35 6.94 12.37
CA LYS A 227 10.70 8.35 12.27
C LYS A 227 11.71 8.60 11.14
N THR A 228 12.77 7.80 11.10
CA THR A 228 13.81 7.85 10.08
C THR A 228 13.22 7.60 8.69
N VAL A 229 12.45 6.53 8.54
CA VAL A 229 11.80 6.13 7.27
C VAL A 229 10.97 7.28 6.69
N TYR A 230 10.17 7.96 7.51
CA TYR A 230 9.35 9.06 7.01
C TYR A 230 10.13 10.34 6.72
N SER A 231 11.22 10.59 7.45
CA SER A 231 12.10 11.72 7.14
C SER A 231 12.74 11.60 5.74
N LEU A 232 12.86 10.35 5.24
CA LEU A 232 13.33 10.03 3.89
C LEU A 232 12.24 10.21 2.82
N GLY A 233 10.98 10.47 3.18
CA GLY A 233 9.89 10.69 2.21
C GLY A 233 10.14 11.86 1.27
N LYS A 234 10.90 12.88 1.70
CA LYS A 234 11.32 14.00 0.85
C LYS A 234 12.23 13.57 -0.31
N ASN A 235 12.90 12.43 -0.20
CA ASN A 235 13.87 11.96 -1.18
C ASN A 235 13.21 11.48 -2.49
N HIS A 236 11.88 11.32 -2.52
CA HIS A 236 11.11 11.11 -3.75
C HIS A 236 11.32 12.19 -4.81
N MET A 237 11.64 13.42 -4.36
CA MET A 237 11.84 14.59 -5.23
C MET A 237 13.28 15.09 -5.25
N GLN A 238 14.23 14.35 -4.66
CA GLN A 238 15.62 14.77 -4.56
C GLN A 238 16.52 13.99 -5.52
N ASP A 239 17.63 14.63 -5.89
CA ASP A 239 18.67 13.99 -6.68
C ASP A 239 19.46 12.99 -5.83
N LEU A 240 20.21 12.11 -6.49
CA LEU A 240 21.11 11.19 -5.83
C LEU A 240 22.19 11.95 -5.07
N LYS A 241 22.64 11.38 -3.96
CA LYS A 241 23.63 11.97 -3.04
C LYS A 241 24.69 10.95 -2.66
N GLU A 242 25.76 11.44 -2.04
CA GLU A 242 26.79 10.59 -1.43
C GLU A 242 26.20 9.64 -0.37
N LYS A 243 26.82 8.47 -0.22
CA LYS A 243 26.35 7.37 0.65
C LYS A 243 26.11 7.83 2.09
N GLU A 244 26.98 8.71 2.59
CA GLU A 244 27.01 9.21 3.98
C GLU A 244 25.80 10.09 4.31
N LYS A 245 24.99 10.47 3.30
CA LYS A 245 23.73 11.20 3.51
C LYS A 245 22.55 10.29 3.86
N PHE A 246 22.77 8.98 3.92
CA PHE A 246 21.72 7.99 4.18
C PHE A 246 22.09 7.05 5.33
N PRO A 247 21.11 6.53 6.08
CA PRO A 247 21.32 5.53 7.12
C PRO A 247 21.56 4.13 6.51
N LEU A 248 22.69 3.97 5.82
CA LEU A 248 23.11 2.74 5.18
C LEU A 248 24.18 2.04 6.02
N THR A 249 24.20 0.71 5.98
CA THR A 249 25.25 -0.09 6.60
C THR A 249 26.43 -0.29 5.63
N GLU A 250 27.56 -0.77 6.14
CA GLU A 250 28.68 -1.23 5.31
C GLU A 250 28.40 -2.58 4.65
N GLN A 251 27.37 -3.31 5.11
CA GLN A 251 26.97 -4.57 4.50
C GLN A 251 26.33 -4.32 3.13
N LEU A 252 26.79 -5.06 2.13
CA LEU A 252 26.27 -5.03 0.77
C LEU A 252 25.32 -6.20 0.52
N SER A 253 24.35 -5.99 -0.38
CA SER A 253 23.49 -7.05 -0.91
C SER A 253 24.29 -8.02 -1.78
N SER A 254 23.89 -9.29 -1.77
CA SER A 254 24.66 -10.38 -2.37
C SER A 254 24.87 -10.22 -3.88
N HIS A 255 23.84 -9.84 -4.64
CA HIS A 255 23.89 -9.86 -6.11
C HIS A 255 24.24 -8.49 -6.73
N LEU A 256 23.53 -7.45 -6.36
CA LEU A 256 23.63 -6.09 -6.88
C LEU A 256 24.72 -5.27 -6.18
N GLN A 257 25.28 -5.77 -5.07
CA GLN A 257 26.30 -5.09 -4.28
C GLN A 257 25.85 -3.68 -3.88
N LEU A 258 24.56 -3.55 -3.48
CA LEU A 258 23.96 -2.32 -2.99
C LEU A 258 24.03 -2.28 -1.46
N PRO A 259 24.33 -1.12 -0.85
CA PRO A 259 24.39 -1.00 0.59
C PRO A 259 23.00 -1.21 1.21
N ILE A 260 22.96 -2.00 2.28
CA ILE A 260 21.72 -2.37 2.96
C ILE A 260 21.33 -1.26 3.96
N PRO A 261 20.08 -0.78 3.98
CA PRO A 261 19.61 0.17 4.98
C PRO A 261 19.74 -0.34 6.41
N LEU A 262 19.98 0.57 7.36
CA LEU A 262 20.02 0.26 8.78
C LEU A 262 18.71 -0.43 9.22
N SER A 263 18.84 -1.42 10.11
CA SER A 263 17.74 -2.23 10.66
C SER A 263 16.83 -2.87 9.59
N SER A 264 17.39 -3.25 8.44
CA SER A 264 16.69 -4.06 7.46
C SER A 264 16.38 -5.45 8.04
N VAL A 265 15.14 -5.89 7.85
CA VAL A 265 14.60 -7.18 8.31
C VAL A 265 14.57 -8.16 7.15
N ILE A 266 14.05 -7.73 5.99
CA ILE A 266 14.00 -8.51 4.75
C ILE A 266 14.51 -7.62 3.62
N CYS A 267 15.36 -8.18 2.77
CA CYS A 267 15.89 -7.53 1.58
C CYS A 267 15.52 -8.32 0.33
N ARG A 268 15.19 -7.61 -0.75
CA ARG A 268 14.94 -8.15 -2.08
C ARG A 268 15.70 -7.35 -3.13
N GLU A 269 16.46 -8.06 -3.93
CA GLU A 269 17.20 -7.51 -5.05
C GLU A 269 16.35 -7.70 -6.31
N LEU A 270 16.04 -6.60 -6.99
CA LEU A 270 15.00 -6.56 -8.01
C LEU A 270 15.54 -5.99 -9.32
N GLU A 271 15.15 -6.59 -10.44
CA GLU A 271 15.43 -6.12 -11.79
C GLU A 271 14.13 -5.74 -12.51
N LEU A 272 14.03 -4.52 -13.00
CA LEU A 272 12.88 -4.01 -13.73
C LEU A 272 12.71 -4.77 -15.06
N LYS A 273 11.52 -5.35 -15.26
CA LYS A 273 11.17 -6.08 -16.48
C LYS A 273 10.22 -5.34 -17.38
N ASP A 274 9.18 -4.74 -16.80
CA ASP A 274 8.15 -4.07 -17.57
C ASP A 274 7.42 -3.04 -16.69
N HIS A 275 6.68 -2.14 -17.31
CA HIS A 275 5.96 -1.08 -16.62
C HIS A 275 4.82 -0.51 -17.47
N PHE A 276 3.86 0.09 -16.80
CA PHE A 276 2.84 0.91 -17.46
C PHE A 276 2.45 2.08 -16.55
N THR A 277 1.88 3.12 -17.17
CA THR A 277 1.39 4.29 -16.43
C THR A 277 -0.14 4.24 -16.40
N HIS A 278 -0.72 4.46 -15.22
CA HIS A 278 -2.17 4.56 -15.03
C HIS A 278 -2.49 5.60 -13.96
N GLY A 279 -3.25 6.64 -14.35
CA GLY A 279 -3.41 7.84 -13.52
C GLY A 279 -2.06 8.48 -13.20
N ILE A 280 -1.83 8.83 -11.92
CA ILE A 280 -0.57 9.46 -11.49
C ILE A 280 0.56 8.46 -11.21
N HIS A 281 0.31 7.17 -11.39
CA HIS A 281 1.20 6.10 -10.99
C HIS A 281 1.86 5.44 -12.19
N ARG A 282 3.16 5.17 -12.06
CA ARG A 282 3.87 4.19 -12.89
C ARG A 282 3.98 2.90 -12.09
N VAL A 283 3.28 1.87 -12.55
CA VAL A 283 3.30 0.52 -12.00
C VAL A 283 4.40 -0.25 -12.70
N MET A 284 5.33 -0.79 -11.93
CA MET A 284 6.55 -1.43 -12.41
C MET A 284 6.58 -2.87 -11.92
N LEU A 285 6.83 -3.78 -12.84
CA LEU A 285 7.04 -5.19 -12.59
C LEU A 285 8.54 -5.48 -12.54
N PHE A 286 8.96 -6.13 -11.47
CA PHE A 286 10.33 -6.57 -11.27
C PHE A 286 10.41 -8.09 -11.21
N LYS A 287 11.53 -8.63 -11.70
CA LYS A 287 11.98 -9.97 -11.36
C LYS A 287 12.76 -9.91 -10.05
N THR A 288 12.46 -10.80 -9.11
CA THR A 288 13.26 -11.02 -7.91
C THR A 288 14.52 -11.79 -8.28
N LEU A 289 15.67 -11.16 -8.10
CA LEU A 289 16.99 -11.78 -8.33
C LEU A 289 17.43 -12.56 -7.09
N TYR A 290 17.19 -12.00 -5.91
CA TYR A 290 17.59 -12.57 -4.65
C TYR A 290 16.71 -12.05 -3.51
N GLN A 291 16.49 -12.88 -2.51
CA GLN A 291 15.80 -12.52 -1.27
C GLN A 291 16.60 -13.01 -0.07
N GLN A 292 16.73 -12.16 0.93
CA GLN A 292 17.40 -12.49 2.19
C GLN A 292 16.59 -11.99 3.38
N GLU A 293 16.37 -12.87 4.35
CA GLU A 293 15.90 -12.51 5.68
C GLU A 293 17.11 -12.26 6.58
N LEU A 294 17.23 -11.05 7.09
CA LEU A 294 18.37 -10.60 7.91
C LEU A 294 18.07 -10.70 9.40
N GLN A 295 16.82 -10.49 9.81
CA GLN A 295 16.38 -10.53 11.20
C GLN A 295 15.09 -11.33 11.33
N PRO A 296 15.18 -12.67 11.44
CA PRO A 296 14.00 -13.50 11.56
C PRO A 296 13.12 -13.09 12.74
N ARG A 297 11.80 -13.06 12.51
CA ARG A 297 10.76 -12.72 13.52
C ARG A 297 10.78 -11.25 14.00
N ALA A 298 11.60 -10.39 13.43
CA ALA A 298 11.58 -8.98 13.77
C ALA A 298 10.34 -8.28 13.18
N SER A 299 9.80 -7.31 13.91
CA SER A 299 8.60 -6.59 13.46
C SER A 299 8.93 -5.59 12.36
N THR A 300 8.19 -5.63 11.26
CA THR A 300 8.36 -4.70 10.13
C THR A 300 7.46 -3.48 10.30
N LEU A 301 7.83 -2.37 9.67
CA LEU A 301 7.02 -1.16 9.68
C LEU A 301 5.86 -1.25 8.69
N ALA A 302 4.64 -1.01 9.15
CA ALA A 302 3.47 -0.86 8.32
C ALA A 302 2.67 0.40 8.68
N HIS A 303 1.65 0.71 7.89
CA HIS A 303 0.63 1.69 8.26
C HIS A 303 -0.80 1.30 7.86
N ILE A 304 -1.76 1.91 8.54
CA ILE A 304 -3.18 1.85 8.21
C ILE A 304 -3.80 3.25 8.21
N HIS A 305 -4.96 3.39 7.59
CA HIS A 305 -5.71 4.64 7.61
C HIS A 305 -6.45 4.83 8.94
N ASN A 306 -6.52 6.08 9.41
CA ASN A 306 -7.12 6.42 10.71
C ASN A 306 -8.61 6.11 10.85
N ALA A 307 -9.38 6.11 9.76
CA ALA A 307 -10.75 5.63 9.71
C ALA A 307 -10.84 4.17 10.23
N TYR A 308 -10.00 3.27 9.72
CA TYR A 308 -9.96 1.89 10.20
C TYR A 308 -9.43 1.80 11.64
N ALA A 309 -8.37 2.55 11.98
CA ALA A 309 -7.85 2.59 13.35
C ALA A 309 -8.93 3.07 14.36
N SER A 310 -9.73 4.07 13.98
CA SER A 310 -10.83 4.60 14.79
C SER A 310 -11.96 3.59 14.92
N TRP A 311 -12.30 2.87 13.85
CA TRP A 311 -13.25 1.76 13.91
C TRP A 311 -12.79 0.68 14.88
N ARG A 312 -11.51 0.29 14.84
CA ARG A 312 -10.93 -0.66 15.80
C ARG A 312 -11.06 -0.17 17.23
N HIS A 313 -10.72 1.09 17.49
CA HIS A 313 -10.85 1.72 18.81
C HIS A 313 -12.30 1.66 19.33
N ILE A 314 -13.28 2.03 18.49
CA ILE A 314 -14.71 1.99 18.85
C ILE A 314 -15.16 0.57 19.19
N ASN A 315 -14.65 -0.43 18.47
CA ASN A 315 -14.96 -1.84 18.70
C ASN A 315 -14.06 -2.48 19.77
N ARG A 316 -13.27 -1.70 20.52
CA ARG A 316 -12.35 -2.16 21.58
C ARG A 316 -11.32 -3.18 21.10
N LEU A 317 -10.97 -3.15 19.81
CA LEU A 317 -9.92 -3.97 19.23
C LEU A 317 -8.57 -3.28 19.44
N LYS A 318 -7.64 -3.97 20.10
CA LYS A 318 -6.31 -3.42 20.39
C LYS A 318 -5.53 -3.16 19.10
N GLY A 319 -4.69 -2.11 19.12
CA GLY A 319 -3.73 -1.81 18.07
C GLY A 319 -2.41 -1.36 18.70
N ASN A 320 -1.33 -1.52 17.96
CA ASN A 320 0.04 -1.21 18.36
C ASN A 320 0.56 0.05 17.65
N TYR A 321 -0.22 1.13 17.71
CA TYR A 321 0.04 2.32 16.91
C TYR A 321 1.29 3.08 17.39
N LEU A 322 2.19 3.34 16.45
CA LEU A 322 3.37 4.18 16.62
C LEU A 322 3.00 5.62 16.27
N MET A 323 2.67 6.40 17.30
CA MET A 323 2.26 7.79 17.15
C MET A 323 3.49 8.71 16.99
N ARG A 324 3.41 9.63 16.04
CA ARG A 324 4.44 10.66 15.77
C ARG A 324 4.22 11.96 16.50
#